data_AF-R7SJW6-F1
#
_entry.id   AF-R7SJW6-F1
#
_cell.length_a   1.000
_cell.length_b   1.000
_cell.length_c   1.000
_cell.angle_alpha   90.00
_cell.angle_beta   90.00
_cell.angle_gamma   90.00
#
_symmetry.space_group_name_H-M   'P 1'
#
loop_
_entity.id
_entity.type
_entity.pdbx_description
1 polymer ?
#
loop_
_entity_poly.entity_id
_entity_poly.type
_entity_poly.pdbx_seq_one_letter_code
_entity_poly.pdbx_strand_id
1 'polypeptide(L)'
;MLLDSPDFNFPTYIPQTHPAFAPPPPVSRLPAGHENITKQFTLGTVHIDESTYEGTRDLIAEFLRQLNLFTAKEIEHLAKVAALVWIGDQLTIERLRGLANYRSEDLNGFDRLDWLVFVFGWFHLLMAFANSLHRQYFGSPARKGLRQAFALLKRTGLQSVQIKGTFYHHLHEGIFHVTEAHIRDCWRKVGGVAELAELRNRSPAELKHLAETLVQHYASNDRVEDLEHVAPGKEDDFLRQAIMWNRDALHYVVLWHAMRQGDVGLMEDLLPHLFLRFSGGGNHKYAVEILELLQGLHREWPEDVKYVT
;
A
#
# COMPACT_ATOMS: atom_id res chain seq x y z
N MET A 1 -16.56 5.86 3.41
CA MET A 1 -17.33 5.73 2.15
C MET A 1 -18.85 5.93 2.30
N LEU A 2 -19.55 5.24 3.22
CA LEU A 2 -20.97 5.59 3.51
C LEU A 2 -21.06 6.88 4.32
N LEU A 3 -20.32 6.97 5.42
CA LEU A 3 -20.38 8.11 6.35
C LEU A 3 -19.94 9.43 5.69
N ASP A 4 -19.05 9.35 4.70
CA ASP A 4 -18.58 10.47 3.90
C ASP A 4 -19.51 10.83 2.73
N SER A 5 -20.61 10.08 2.55
CA SER A 5 -21.57 10.34 1.49
C SER A 5 -22.41 11.59 1.79
N PRO A 6 -22.47 12.57 0.87
CA PRO A 6 -23.36 13.73 1.02
C PRO A 6 -24.83 13.33 1.20
N ASP A 7 -25.28 12.27 0.52
CA ASP A 7 -26.66 11.79 0.58
C ASP A 7 -26.99 11.18 1.95
N PHE A 8 -26.02 10.49 2.56
CA PHE A 8 -26.20 9.95 3.91
C PHE A 8 -26.08 11.03 4.99
N ASN A 9 -25.28 12.08 4.76
CA ASN A 9 -25.11 13.24 5.63
C ASN A 9 -24.91 12.87 7.12
N PHE A 10 -23.82 12.15 7.41
CA PHE A 10 -23.54 11.63 8.75
C PHE A 10 -23.59 12.68 9.89
N PRO A 11 -23.11 13.94 9.73
CA PRO A 11 -23.17 14.95 10.78
C PRO A 11 -24.58 15.26 11.33
N THR A 12 -25.63 14.90 10.57
CA THR A 12 -27.04 15.10 10.94
C THR A 12 -27.76 13.79 11.28
N TYR A 13 -27.05 12.66 11.29
CA TYR A 13 -27.61 11.37 11.65
C TYR A 13 -27.67 11.28 13.17
N ILE A 14 -28.88 11.25 13.75
CA ILE A 14 -29.10 11.42 15.19
C ILE A 14 -28.20 10.51 16.05
N PRO A 15 -28.06 9.20 15.77
CA PRO A 15 -27.20 8.34 16.56
C PRO A 15 -25.73 8.31 16.08
N GLN A 16 -25.20 9.41 15.53
CA GLN A 16 -23.82 9.52 15.03
C GLN A 16 -22.73 9.26 16.09
N THR A 17 -23.04 9.44 17.38
CA THR A 17 -22.13 9.15 18.50
C THR A 17 -22.15 7.69 18.94
N HIS A 18 -22.95 6.84 18.30
CA HIS A 18 -23.06 5.43 18.64
C HIS A 18 -21.71 4.70 18.44
N PRO A 19 -21.27 3.82 19.37
CA PRO A 19 -19.98 3.14 19.30
C PRO A 19 -19.72 2.34 18.01
N ALA A 20 -20.77 1.92 17.32
CA ALA A 20 -20.66 1.23 16.02
C ALA A 20 -20.00 2.06 14.92
N PHE A 21 -19.92 3.39 15.07
CA PHE A 21 -19.21 4.28 14.15
C PHE A 21 -17.81 4.65 14.62
N ALA A 22 -17.37 4.14 15.78
CA ALA A 22 -15.99 4.29 16.18
C ALA A 22 -15.09 3.58 15.14
N PRO A 23 -13.95 4.18 14.78
CA PRO A 23 -12.98 3.49 13.93
C PRO A 23 -12.54 2.18 14.62
N PRO A 24 -12.22 1.13 13.84
CA PRO A 24 -11.68 -0.08 14.43
C PRO A 24 -10.41 0.26 15.23
N PRO A 25 -10.14 -0.48 16.33
CA PRO A 25 -8.88 -0.32 17.05
C PRO A 25 -7.71 -0.62 16.08
N PRO A 26 -6.60 0.14 16.15
CA PRO A 26 -5.44 -0.17 15.33
C PRO A 26 -4.84 -1.52 15.72
N VAL A 27 -4.13 -2.16 14.78
CA VAL A 27 -3.41 -3.41 15.05
C VAL A 27 -2.12 -3.10 15.82
N SER A 28 -1.27 -2.23 15.26
CA SER A 28 -0.09 -1.71 15.93
C SER A 28 0.21 -0.32 15.40
N ARG A 29 -0.17 0.71 16.17
CA ARG A 29 -0.03 2.11 15.78
C ARG A 29 1.22 2.73 16.39
N LEU A 30 2.02 3.38 15.56
CA LEU A 30 3.14 4.20 16.01
C LEU A 30 2.66 5.35 16.92
N PRO A 31 3.48 5.78 17.89
CA PRO A 31 3.20 6.97 18.68
C PRO A 31 2.90 8.18 17.78
N ALA A 32 1.84 8.91 18.10
CA ALA A 32 1.44 10.13 17.40
C ALA A 32 1.42 11.29 18.39
N GLY A 33 1.61 12.51 17.91
CA GLY A 33 1.70 13.70 18.77
C GLY A 33 2.85 14.60 18.37
N HIS A 34 2.91 15.79 18.96
CA HIS A 34 3.95 16.77 18.66
C HIS A 34 5.35 16.28 19.06
N GLU A 35 5.42 15.49 20.13
CA GLU A 35 6.61 14.84 20.66
C GLU A 35 7.15 13.72 19.75
N ASN A 36 6.30 13.16 18.88
CA ASN A 36 6.63 12.05 17.98
C ASN A 36 6.87 12.51 16.53
N ILE A 37 6.95 13.82 16.28
CA ILE A 37 7.25 14.35 14.95
C ILE A 37 8.70 13.99 14.58
N THR A 38 8.86 13.18 13.54
CA THR A 38 10.18 12.84 12.99
C THR A 38 10.90 14.11 12.52
N LYS A 39 12.09 14.36 13.06
CA LYS A 39 12.97 15.42 12.56
C LYS A 39 13.54 14.98 11.22
N GLN A 40 13.38 15.82 10.20
CA GLN A 40 13.87 15.55 8.86
C GLN A 40 15.00 16.53 8.54
N PHE A 41 16.11 15.99 8.03
CA PHE A 41 17.26 16.75 7.57
C PHE A 41 17.51 16.40 6.12
N THR A 42 17.57 17.41 5.25
CA THR A 42 17.81 17.20 3.82
C THR A 42 19.30 17.13 3.55
N LEU A 43 19.75 16.03 2.93
CA LEU A 43 21.10 15.90 2.40
C LEU A 43 21.27 16.78 1.14
N GLY A 44 22.50 17.21 0.87
CA GLY A 44 22.86 17.91 -0.34
C GLY A 44 22.73 17.01 -1.57
N THR A 45 22.20 17.57 -2.66
CA THR A 45 22.09 16.87 -3.96
C THR A 45 23.46 16.63 -4.56
N VAL A 46 23.67 15.46 -5.16
CA VAL A 46 24.93 15.07 -5.79
C VAL A 46 24.71 14.53 -7.21
N HIS A 47 25.73 14.68 -8.06
CA HIS A 47 25.68 14.21 -9.45
C HIS A 47 26.30 12.81 -9.56
N ILE A 48 25.68 11.83 -8.89
CA ILE A 48 26.11 10.43 -8.86
C ILE A 48 24.98 9.56 -9.45
N ASP A 49 25.31 8.68 -10.39
CA ASP A 49 24.35 7.80 -11.05
C ASP A 49 24.03 6.55 -10.21
N GLU A 50 22.99 6.65 -9.39
CA GLU A 50 22.54 5.55 -8.52
C GLU A 50 21.99 4.32 -9.25
N SER A 51 21.85 4.36 -10.59
CA SER A 51 21.38 3.20 -11.37
C SER A 51 22.44 2.10 -11.53
N THR A 52 23.71 2.44 -11.27
CA THR A 52 24.87 1.55 -11.40
C THR A 52 25.41 1.15 -10.02
N TYR A 53 26.04 -0.03 -9.92
CA TYR A 53 26.68 -0.46 -8.66
C TYR A 53 27.80 0.48 -8.20
N GLU A 54 28.58 1.02 -9.14
CA GLU A 54 29.64 1.98 -8.85
C GLU A 54 29.07 3.28 -8.28
N GLY A 55 28.03 3.84 -8.92
CA GLY A 55 27.39 5.04 -8.39
C GLY A 55 26.66 4.79 -7.07
N THR A 56 26.03 3.63 -6.85
CA THR A 56 25.46 3.28 -5.54
C THR A 56 26.54 3.24 -4.45
N ARG A 57 27.70 2.63 -4.72
CA ARG A 57 28.85 2.62 -3.79
C ARG A 57 29.32 4.04 -3.46
N ASP A 58 29.49 4.88 -4.49
CA ASP A 58 29.97 6.25 -4.32
C ASP A 58 28.97 7.11 -3.54
N LEU A 59 27.67 6.85 -3.72
CA LEU A 59 26.58 7.52 -3.01
C LEU A 59 26.53 7.14 -1.52
N ILE A 60 26.83 5.88 -1.15
CA ILE A 60 27.00 5.48 0.26
C ILE A 60 28.10 6.32 0.91
N ALA A 61 29.28 6.40 0.27
CA ALA A 61 30.42 7.15 0.82
C ALA A 61 30.09 8.64 0.97
N GLU A 62 29.46 9.23 -0.04
CA GLU A 62 29.08 10.64 -0.04
C GLU A 62 28.04 10.96 1.05
N PHE A 63 27.01 10.14 1.21
CA PHE A 63 26.00 10.38 2.26
C PHE A 63 26.58 10.19 3.66
N LEU A 64 27.48 9.24 3.87
CA LEU A 64 28.22 9.14 5.12
C LEU A 64 29.08 10.39 5.37
N ARG A 65 29.69 11.01 4.35
CA ARG A 65 30.43 12.27 4.52
C ARG A 65 29.50 13.41 4.94
N GLN A 66 28.34 13.55 4.29
CA GLN A 66 27.38 14.59 4.64
C GLN A 66 26.80 14.42 6.05
N LEU A 67 26.61 13.17 6.49
CA LEU A 67 26.18 12.83 7.84
C LEU A 67 27.32 12.92 8.90
N ASN A 68 28.55 13.23 8.48
CA ASN A 68 29.76 13.19 9.30
C ASN A 68 30.09 11.81 9.90
N LEU A 69 29.68 10.73 9.23
CA LEU A 69 29.87 9.33 9.61
C LEU A 69 31.02 8.64 8.85
N PHE A 70 31.87 9.40 8.15
CA PHE A 70 32.94 8.85 7.29
C PHE A 70 34.36 9.05 7.85
N THR A 71 34.49 9.18 9.17
CA THR A 71 35.81 9.18 9.83
C THR A 71 36.20 7.75 10.20
N ALA A 72 37.49 7.47 10.43
CA ALA A 72 37.95 6.12 10.82
C ALA A 72 37.22 5.60 12.07
N LYS A 73 36.96 6.47 13.05
CA LYS A 73 36.21 6.13 14.27
C LYS A 73 34.76 5.77 13.97
N GLU A 74 34.09 6.55 13.12
CA GLU A 74 32.69 6.30 12.75
C GLU A 74 32.54 5.05 11.89
N ILE A 75 33.46 4.82 10.95
CA ILE A 75 33.52 3.58 10.16
C ILE A 75 33.71 2.37 11.06
N GLU A 76 34.62 2.44 12.03
CA GLU A 76 34.81 1.36 13.01
C GLU A 76 33.55 1.13 13.86
N HIS A 77 32.85 2.20 14.25
CA HIS A 77 31.59 2.12 14.99
C HIS A 77 30.50 1.44 14.15
N LEU A 78 30.29 1.90 12.91
CA LEU A 78 29.36 1.30 11.97
C LEU A 78 29.65 -0.20 11.77
N ALA A 79 30.92 -0.56 11.56
CA ALA A 79 31.36 -1.93 11.33
C ALA A 79 31.02 -2.92 12.46
N LYS A 80 30.80 -2.42 13.69
CA LYS A 80 30.74 -3.26 14.90
C LYS A 80 29.38 -3.27 15.58
N VAL A 81 28.66 -2.15 15.60
CA VAL A 81 27.55 -1.95 16.56
C VAL A 81 26.39 -1.12 16.02
N ALA A 82 26.43 -0.65 14.78
CA ALA A 82 25.35 0.19 14.24
C ALA A 82 24.51 -0.54 13.19
N ALA A 83 23.22 -0.20 13.17
CA ALA A 83 22.30 -0.50 12.08
C ALA A 83 21.77 0.83 11.53
N LEU A 84 22.07 1.15 10.28
CA LEU A 84 21.51 2.30 9.57
C LEU A 84 20.47 1.80 8.58
N VAL A 85 19.22 2.21 8.79
CA VAL A 85 18.11 1.87 7.90
C VAL A 85 18.18 2.75 6.65
N TRP A 86 18.33 2.12 5.49
CA TRP A 86 18.28 2.78 4.19
C TRP A 86 16.94 2.50 3.52
N ILE A 87 16.14 3.55 3.35
CA ILE A 87 14.84 3.48 2.67
C ILE A 87 14.96 4.10 1.28
N GLY A 88 14.64 3.33 0.24
CA GLY A 88 14.79 3.77 -1.15
C GLY A 88 13.69 3.23 -2.05
N ASP A 89 13.69 3.64 -3.32
CA ASP A 89 12.86 2.94 -4.30
C ASP A 89 13.38 1.50 -4.53
N GLN A 90 12.60 0.69 -5.26
CA GLN A 90 12.94 -0.71 -5.45
C GLN A 90 14.30 -0.90 -6.14
N LEU A 91 14.67 -0.04 -7.10
CA LEU A 91 15.93 -0.19 -7.82
C LEU A 91 17.11 0.15 -6.91
N THR A 92 17.02 1.20 -6.10
CA THR A 92 18.03 1.54 -5.10
C THR A 92 18.28 0.37 -4.15
N ILE A 93 17.21 -0.22 -3.61
CA ILE A 93 17.31 -1.35 -2.67
C ILE A 93 17.88 -2.60 -3.34
N GLU A 94 17.47 -2.92 -4.57
CA GLU A 94 18.05 -4.01 -5.36
C GLU A 94 19.56 -3.84 -5.55
N ARG A 95 20.01 -2.61 -5.83
CA ARG A 95 21.43 -2.32 -6.03
C ARG A 95 22.23 -2.41 -4.74
N LEU A 96 21.70 -1.88 -3.63
CA LEU A 96 22.32 -2.00 -2.32
C LEU A 96 22.48 -3.46 -1.89
N ARG A 97 21.41 -4.26 -2.02
CA ARG A 97 21.44 -5.71 -1.73
C ARG A 97 22.41 -6.45 -2.65
N GLY A 98 22.42 -6.14 -3.94
CA GLY A 98 23.38 -6.71 -4.89
C GLY A 98 24.83 -6.38 -4.54
N LEU A 99 25.10 -5.16 -4.08
CA LEU A 99 26.43 -4.75 -3.61
C LEU A 99 26.84 -5.48 -2.33
N ALA A 100 25.95 -5.59 -1.35
CA ALA A 100 26.21 -6.36 -0.12
C ALA A 100 26.51 -7.83 -0.43
N ASN A 101 25.74 -8.45 -1.32
CA ASN A 101 25.98 -9.83 -1.78
C ASN A 101 27.33 -9.98 -2.47
N TYR A 102 27.68 -9.05 -3.37
CA TYR A 102 28.97 -9.06 -4.06
C TYR A 102 30.16 -8.92 -3.09
N ARG A 103 29.97 -8.16 -2.01
CA ARG A 103 30.99 -7.88 -1.00
C ARG A 103 30.93 -8.82 0.19
N SER A 104 30.07 -9.85 0.18
CA SER A 104 29.83 -10.72 1.34
C SER A 104 31.08 -11.45 1.87
N GLU A 105 32.14 -11.57 1.06
CA GLU A 105 33.42 -12.17 1.43
C GLU A 105 34.50 -11.14 1.86
N ASP A 106 34.15 -9.84 1.92
CA ASP A 106 35.09 -8.81 2.35
C ASP A 106 35.49 -8.99 3.83
N LEU A 107 36.71 -8.56 4.16
CA LEU A 107 37.38 -8.87 5.42
C LEU A 107 36.72 -8.28 6.67
N ASN A 108 35.93 -7.21 6.54
CA ASN A 108 35.31 -6.52 7.67
C ASN A 108 33.85 -6.15 7.39
N GLY A 109 33.07 -5.98 8.48
CA GLY A 109 31.63 -5.73 8.39
C GLY A 109 31.25 -4.41 7.74
N PHE A 110 32.13 -3.40 7.76
CA PHE A 110 31.87 -2.16 7.03
C PHE A 110 31.88 -2.37 5.53
N ASP A 111 32.91 -3.06 5.03
CA ASP A 111 33.06 -3.38 3.62
C ASP A 111 31.97 -4.32 3.12
N ARG A 112 31.56 -5.31 3.91
CA ARG A 112 30.42 -6.17 3.60
C ARG A 112 29.06 -5.47 3.61
N LEU A 113 28.99 -4.25 4.15
CA LEU A 113 27.76 -3.48 4.38
C LEU A 113 26.82 -4.11 5.43
N ASP A 114 27.35 -4.92 6.36
CA ASP A 114 26.56 -5.60 7.41
C ASP A 114 25.77 -4.62 8.32
N TRP A 115 26.19 -3.36 8.34
CA TRP A 115 25.62 -2.27 9.14
C TRP A 115 24.44 -1.56 8.48
N LEU A 116 24.12 -1.87 7.21
CA LEU A 116 22.98 -1.31 6.50
C LEU A 116 21.77 -2.25 6.57
N VAL A 117 20.61 -1.70 6.91
CA VAL A 117 19.32 -2.40 6.85
C VAL A 117 18.53 -1.84 5.65
N PHE A 118 18.29 -2.68 4.65
CA PHE A 118 17.63 -2.25 3.42
C PHE A 118 16.11 -2.39 3.53
N VAL A 119 15.37 -1.31 3.31
CA VAL A 119 13.90 -1.32 3.35
C VAL A 119 13.34 -0.60 2.12
N PHE A 120 12.41 -1.23 1.41
CA PHE A 120 11.75 -0.55 0.29
C PHE A 120 10.87 0.61 0.77
N GLY A 121 10.77 1.65 -0.04
CA GLY A 121 9.89 2.77 0.22
C GLY A 121 8.43 2.37 0.06
N TRP A 122 7.66 2.36 1.16
CA TRP A 122 6.23 2.04 1.16
C TRP A 122 5.41 2.87 0.18
N PHE A 123 5.79 4.13 -0.05
CA PHE A 123 5.15 4.96 -1.06
C PHE A 123 5.28 4.35 -2.47
N HIS A 124 6.46 3.83 -2.83
CA HIS A 124 6.68 3.19 -4.12
C HIS A 124 5.95 1.84 -4.23
N LEU A 125 5.85 1.08 -3.13
CA LEU A 125 5.01 -0.12 -3.09
C LEU A 125 3.54 0.24 -3.36
N LEU A 126 3.02 1.31 -2.75
CA LEU A 126 1.66 1.77 -2.97
C LEU A 126 1.45 2.21 -4.43
N MET A 127 2.43 2.87 -5.05
CA MET A 127 2.42 3.18 -6.48
C MET A 127 2.39 1.92 -7.35
N ALA A 128 3.17 0.90 -7.00
CA ALA A 128 3.18 -0.38 -7.70
C ALA A 128 1.83 -1.10 -7.56
N PHE A 129 1.20 -1.04 -6.38
CA PHE A 129 -0.13 -1.60 -6.15
C PHE A 129 -1.19 -0.87 -6.99
N ALA A 130 -1.20 0.46 -7.00
CA ALA A 130 -2.10 1.23 -7.85
C ALA A 130 -1.94 0.86 -9.34
N ASN A 131 -0.70 0.78 -9.83
CA ASN A 131 -0.41 0.38 -11.21
C ASN A 131 -0.86 -1.06 -11.51
N SER A 132 -0.72 -1.96 -10.54
CA SER A 132 -1.21 -3.34 -10.66
C SER A 132 -2.75 -3.36 -10.79
N LEU A 133 -3.48 -2.59 -9.98
CA LEU A 133 -4.94 -2.43 -10.12
C LEU A 133 -5.29 -1.85 -11.49
N HIS A 134 -4.57 -0.82 -11.89
CA HIS A 134 -4.79 -0.17 -13.19
C HIS A 134 -4.66 -1.16 -14.34
N ARG A 135 -3.61 -1.99 -14.35
CA ARG A 135 -3.39 -3.01 -15.38
C ARG A 135 -4.49 -4.06 -15.40
N GLN A 136 -4.83 -4.61 -14.25
CA GLN A 136 -5.79 -5.71 -14.15
C GLN A 136 -7.21 -5.28 -14.54
N TYR A 137 -7.63 -4.09 -14.11
CA TYR A 137 -9.00 -3.59 -14.27
C TYR A 137 -9.13 -2.51 -15.35
N PHE A 138 -8.13 -2.38 -16.22
CA PHE A 138 -8.11 -1.33 -17.25
C PHE A 138 -9.34 -1.41 -18.16
N GLY A 139 -9.62 -2.61 -18.68
CA GLY A 139 -10.72 -2.86 -19.61
C GLY A 139 -10.55 -2.13 -20.94
N SER A 140 -11.68 -1.90 -21.62
CA SER A 140 -11.77 -1.13 -22.87
C SER A 140 -12.85 -0.06 -22.75
N PRO A 141 -12.93 0.94 -23.63
CA PRO A 141 -13.95 1.99 -23.55
C PRO A 141 -15.38 1.45 -23.74
N ALA A 142 -15.51 0.33 -24.45
CA ALA A 142 -16.78 -0.32 -24.74
C ALA A 142 -17.18 -1.37 -23.67
N ARG A 143 -16.30 -1.68 -22.72
CA ARG A 143 -16.54 -2.63 -21.62
C ARG A 143 -16.42 -1.91 -20.28
N LYS A 144 -17.05 -2.47 -19.25
CA LYS A 144 -16.93 -1.94 -17.89
C LYS A 144 -15.49 -2.10 -17.41
N GLY A 145 -14.90 -1.04 -16.86
CA GLY A 145 -13.51 -1.00 -16.39
C GLY A 145 -13.01 0.43 -16.13
N LEU A 146 -11.79 0.54 -15.63
CA LEU A 146 -11.18 1.82 -15.27
C LEU A 146 -11.08 2.78 -16.44
N ARG A 147 -10.78 2.29 -17.65
CA ARG A 147 -10.71 3.14 -18.84
C ARG A 147 -12.05 3.82 -19.16
N GLN A 148 -13.15 3.09 -19.02
CA GLN A 148 -14.49 3.65 -19.18
C GLN A 148 -14.79 4.68 -18.09
N ALA A 149 -14.50 4.36 -16.82
CA ALA A 149 -14.70 5.27 -15.70
C ALA A 149 -13.89 6.57 -15.88
N PHE A 150 -12.62 6.48 -16.27
CA PHE A 150 -11.76 7.64 -16.51
C PHE A 150 -12.22 8.47 -17.71
N ALA A 151 -12.80 7.86 -18.74
CA ALA A 151 -13.42 8.59 -19.84
C ALA A 151 -14.66 9.38 -19.36
N LEU A 152 -15.53 8.76 -18.56
CA LEU A 152 -16.72 9.41 -17.99
C LEU A 152 -16.34 10.57 -17.04
N LEU A 153 -15.32 10.36 -16.21
CA LEU A 153 -14.77 11.37 -15.30
C LEU A 153 -13.87 12.40 -16.00
N LYS A 154 -13.68 12.30 -17.32
CA LYS A 154 -12.82 13.17 -18.14
C LYS A 154 -11.38 13.28 -17.59
N ARG A 155 -10.86 12.19 -17.02
CA ARG A 155 -9.47 12.11 -16.51
C ARG A 155 -8.51 11.88 -17.67
N THR A 156 -7.76 12.91 -18.03
CA THR A 156 -6.71 12.86 -19.06
C THR A 156 -5.45 12.17 -18.50
N GLY A 157 -4.62 11.58 -19.38
CA GLY A 157 -3.38 10.92 -18.97
C GLY A 157 -3.52 9.50 -18.38
N LEU A 158 -4.73 9.05 -18.04
CA LEU A 158 -5.01 7.68 -17.55
C LEU A 158 -5.59 6.75 -18.64
N GLN A 159 -5.47 7.14 -19.91
CA GLN A 159 -6.00 6.39 -21.04
C GLN A 159 -5.04 5.33 -21.57
N SER A 160 -3.88 5.17 -20.95
CA SER A 160 -2.91 4.11 -21.23
C SER A 160 -2.37 3.54 -19.92
N VAL A 161 -1.99 2.27 -19.96
CA VAL A 161 -1.49 1.54 -18.78
C VAL A 161 -0.05 1.90 -18.41
N GLN A 162 0.62 2.70 -19.24
CA GLN A 162 1.95 3.23 -18.99
C GLN A 162 1.83 4.61 -18.32
N ILE A 163 1.76 4.60 -16.99
CA ILE A 163 1.77 5.82 -16.20
C ILE A 163 3.24 6.15 -15.86
N LYS A 164 3.81 7.15 -16.55
CA LYS A 164 5.15 7.70 -16.25
C LYS A 164 5.02 9.08 -15.58
N GLY A 165 5.62 9.29 -14.40
CA GLY A 165 5.69 10.61 -13.78
C GLY A 165 4.46 11.00 -12.95
N THR A 166 4.00 12.25 -13.06
CA THR A 166 3.01 12.91 -12.19
C THR A 166 1.61 12.28 -12.16
N PHE A 167 1.34 11.27 -12.99
CA PHE A 167 0.01 10.67 -13.11
C PHE A 167 -0.36 9.69 -12.00
N TYR A 168 0.54 9.38 -11.06
CA TYR A 168 0.18 8.57 -9.88
C TYR A 168 -0.94 9.23 -9.08
N HIS A 169 -0.89 10.55 -8.87
CA HIS A 169 -1.93 11.27 -8.13
C HIS A 169 -3.31 11.11 -8.80
N HIS A 170 -3.36 11.24 -10.13
CA HIS A 170 -4.60 11.05 -10.87
C HIS A 170 -5.12 9.61 -10.80
N LEU A 171 -4.23 8.62 -10.88
CA LEU A 171 -4.62 7.22 -10.74
C LEU A 171 -5.14 6.93 -9.33
N HIS A 172 -4.44 7.39 -8.30
CA HIS A 172 -4.84 7.26 -6.90
C HIS A 172 -6.25 7.83 -6.67
N GLU A 173 -6.49 9.09 -7.08
CA GLU A 173 -7.83 9.69 -7.01
C GLU A 173 -8.86 8.91 -7.83
N GLY A 174 -8.48 8.43 -9.02
CA GLY A 174 -9.35 7.62 -9.86
C GLY A 174 -9.80 6.32 -9.20
N ILE A 175 -8.87 5.61 -8.56
CA ILE A 175 -9.16 4.39 -7.78
C ILE A 175 -10.12 4.72 -6.65
N PHE A 176 -9.88 5.79 -5.88
CA PHE A 176 -10.76 6.19 -4.79
C PHE A 176 -12.18 6.52 -5.27
N HIS A 177 -12.34 7.32 -6.32
CA HIS A 177 -13.67 7.67 -6.85
C HIS A 177 -14.44 6.45 -7.35
N VAL A 178 -13.77 5.56 -8.10
CA VAL A 178 -14.42 4.35 -8.63
C VAL A 178 -14.80 3.40 -7.49
N THR A 179 -13.91 3.20 -6.52
CA THR A 179 -14.17 2.36 -5.35
C THR A 179 -15.32 2.91 -4.53
N GLU A 180 -15.32 4.21 -4.25
CA GLU A 180 -16.39 4.86 -3.51
C GLU A 180 -17.74 4.72 -4.19
N ALA A 181 -17.81 4.93 -5.51
CA ALA A 181 -19.04 4.75 -6.28
C ALA A 181 -19.55 3.29 -6.21
N HIS A 182 -18.65 2.31 -6.35
CA HIS A 182 -18.99 0.89 -6.27
C HIS A 182 -19.49 0.50 -4.88
N ILE A 183 -18.79 0.90 -3.82
CA ILE A 183 -19.15 0.57 -2.44
C ILE A 183 -20.48 1.24 -2.06
N ARG A 184 -20.71 2.48 -2.49
CA ARG A 184 -21.99 3.17 -2.33
C ARG A 184 -23.13 2.46 -3.07
N ASP A 185 -22.90 1.95 -4.28
CA ASP A 185 -23.89 1.11 -4.95
C ASP A 185 -24.18 -0.19 -4.18
N CYS A 186 -23.15 -0.82 -3.62
CA CYS A 186 -23.31 -2.03 -2.82
C CYS A 186 -24.12 -1.74 -1.54
N TRP A 187 -23.94 -0.58 -0.91
CA TRP A 187 -24.77 -0.13 0.21
C TRP A 187 -26.27 -0.08 -0.13
N ARG A 188 -26.61 0.44 -1.32
CA ARG A 188 -28.00 0.43 -1.81
C ARG A 188 -28.53 -1.00 -1.97
N LYS A 189 -27.72 -1.89 -2.54
CA LYS A 189 -28.08 -3.30 -2.75
C LYS A 189 -28.33 -4.04 -1.45
N VAL A 190 -27.39 -3.98 -0.50
CA VAL A 190 -27.55 -4.69 0.79
C VAL A 190 -28.67 -4.06 1.65
N GLY A 191 -28.84 -2.74 1.57
CA GLY A 191 -29.88 -2.05 2.32
C GLY A 191 -31.29 -2.19 1.73
N GLY A 192 -31.39 -2.62 0.47
CA GLY A 192 -32.65 -2.68 -0.29
C GLY A 192 -33.27 -1.30 -0.53
N VAL A 193 -32.44 -0.28 -0.77
CA VAL A 193 -32.88 1.13 -0.90
C VAL A 193 -32.51 1.71 -2.26
N ALA A 194 -33.26 2.71 -2.73
CA ALA A 194 -32.95 3.40 -3.98
C ALA A 194 -31.89 4.48 -3.78
N GLU A 195 -31.97 5.19 -2.65
CA GLU A 195 -31.07 6.28 -2.30
C GLU A 195 -30.33 6.01 -0.98
N LEU A 196 -29.07 6.45 -0.88
CA LEU A 196 -28.28 6.27 0.35
C LEU A 196 -28.88 7.01 1.56
N ALA A 197 -29.63 8.08 1.33
CA ALA A 197 -30.34 8.83 2.36
C ALA A 197 -31.34 7.94 3.14
N GLU A 198 -31.92 6.92 2.50
CA GLU A 198 -32.88 6.02 3.14
C GLU A 198 -32.23 5.12 4.20
N LEU A 199 -30.91 4.86 4.10
CA LEU A 199 -30.16 4.11 5.12
C LEU A 199 -30.14 4.81 6.48
N ARG A 200 -30.46 6.10 6.54
CA ARG A 200 -30.63 6.85 7.78
C ARG A 200 -31.81 6.35 8.62
N ASN A 201 -32.72 5.58 8.04
CA ASN A 201 -33.82 4.94 8.76
C ASN A 201 -33.38 3.64 9.46
N ARG A 202 -32.16 3.15 9.20
CA ARG A 202 -31.58 1.99 9.87
C ARG A 202 -30.91 2.43 11.17
N SER A 203 -30.92 1.56 12.16
CA SER A 203 -30.13 1.71 13.38
C SER A 203 -28.63 1.51 13.12
N PRO A 204 -27.75 2.02 13.99
CA PRO A 204 -26.30 1.79 13.87
C PRO A 204 -25.91 0.30 13.83
N ALA A 205 -26.63 -0.55 14.58
CA ALA A 205 -26.40 -1.99 14.59
C ALA A 205 -26.77 -2.65 13.26
N GLU A 206 -27.92 -2.26 12.67
CA GLU A 206 -28.30 -2.72 11.33
C GLU A 206 -27.30 -2.23 10.27
N LEU A 207 -26.84 -0.98 10.34
CA LEU A 207 -25.81 -0.46 9.42
C LEU A 207 -24.51 -1.26 9.52
N LYS A 208 -24.07 -1.61 10.74
CA LYS A 208 -22.90 -2.47 10.92
C LYS A 208 -23.11 -3.85 10.28
N HIS A 209 -24.26 -4.47 10.51
CA HIS A 209 -24.59 -5.76 9.91
C HIS A 209 -24.66 -5.72 8.37
N LEU A 210 -25.18 -4.61 7.82
CA LEU A 210 -25.18 -4.37 6.38
C LEU A 210 -23.76 -4.19 5.82
N ALA A 211 -22.85 -3.55 6.56
CA ALA A 211 -21.45 -3.44 6.17
C ALA A 211 -20.76 -4.82 6.12
N GLU A 212 -21.02 -5.68 7.10
CA GLU A 212 -20.53 -7.07 7.13
C GLU A 212 -21.06 -7.87 5.93
N THR A 213 -22.37 -7.78 5.68
CA THR A 213 -23.04 -8.37 4.52
C THR A 213 -22.44 -7.86 3.20
N LEU A 214 -22.12 -6.56 3.12
CA LEU A 214 -21.50 -5.95 1.93
C LEU A 214 -20.13 -6.57 1.67
N VAL A 215 -19.27 -6.69 2.68
CA VAL A 215 -17.95 -7.29 2.52
C VAL A 215 -18.10 -8.76 2.09
N GLN A 216 -18.95 -9.52 2.77
CA GLN A 216 -19.17 -10.94 2.51
C GLN A 216 -19.68 -11.21 1.08
N HIS A 217 -20.63 -10.42 0.58
CA HIS A 217 -21.26 -10.69 -0.73
C HIS A 217 -20.73 -9.85 -1.89
N TYR A 218 -20.00 -8.76 -1.62
CA TYR A 218 -19.57 -7.83 -2.64
C TYR A 218 -18.07 -7.50 -2.63
N ALA A 219 -17.28 -8.04 -1.69
CA ALA A 219 -15.84 -7.79 -1.61
C ALA A 219 -15.00 -8.91 -0.97
N SER A 220 -15.44 -10.18 -1.03
CA SER A 220 -14.73 -11.33 -0.44
C SER A 220 -14.15 -12.28 -1.50
N ASN A 221 -13.14 -13.08 -1.11
CA ASN A 221 -12.63 -14.18 -1.93
C ASN A 221 -13.67 -15.29 -2.07
N ASP A 222 -14.27 -15.71 -0.96
CA ASP A 222 -15.27 -16.77 -0.91
C ASP A 222 -16.37 -16.53 -1.93
N ARG A 223 -16.83 -15.28 -2.08
CA ARG A 223 -17.86 -14.96 -3.06
C ARG A 223 -17.37 -15.02 -4.51
N VAL A 224 -16.11 -14.70 -4.77
CA VAL A 224 -15.52 -14.89 -6.11
C VAL A 224 -15.47 -16.37 -6.43
N GLU A 225 -15.04 -17.20 -5.49
CA GLU A 225 -14.99 -18.66 -5.63
C GLU A 225 -16.38 -19.23 -5.86
N ASP A 226 -17.40 -18.82 -5.09
CA ASP A 226 -18.80 -19.23 -5.31
C ASP A 226 -19.26 -18.97 -6.76
N LEU A 227 -18.86 -17.84 -7.33
CA LEU A 227 -19.22 -17.44 -8.69
C LEU A 227 -18.43 -18.19 -9.77
N GLU A 228 -17.32 -18.83 -9.43
CA GLU A 228 -16.53 -19.68 -10.33
C GLU A 228 -17.06 -21.11 -10.37
N HIS A 229 -17.76 -21.56 -9.33
CA HIS A 229 -18.31 -22.93 -9.21
C HIS A 229 -19.77 -23.06 -9.69
N VAL A 230 -20.31 -22.07 -10.41
CA VAL A 230 -21.66 -22.14 -10.97
C VAL A 230 -21.73 -23.03 -12.21
N ALA A 231 -22.93 -23.55 -12.51
CA ALA A 231 -23.14 -24.37 -13.70
C ALA A 231 -22.87 -23.57 -15.00
N PRO A 232 -22.36 -24.20 -16.06
CA PRO A 232 -22.13 -23.53 -17.35
C PRO A 232 -23.38 -22.81 -17.88
N GLY A 233 -23.22 -21.56 -18.30
CA GLY A 233 -24.31 -20.69 -18.77
C GLY A 233 -25.03 -19.91 -17.66
N LYS A 234 -24.57 -19.99 -16.41
CA LYS A 234 -25.07 -19.19 -15.27
C LYS A 234 -24.01 -18.22 -14.74
N GLU A 235 -22.89 -18.07 -15.42
CA GLU A 235 -21.80 -17.19 -15.04
C GLU A 235 -22.23 -15.72 -15.10
N ASP A 236 -21.95 -14.97 -14.04
CA ASP A 236 -22.07 -13.51 -14.03
C ASP A 236 -20.66 -12.89 -13.98
N ASP A 237 -20.03 -12.80 -15.15
CA ASP A 237 -18.70 -12.22 -15.30
C ASP A 237 -18.63 -10.75 -14.82
N PHE A 238 -19.74 -10.01 -14.92
CA PHE A 238 -19.79 -8.62 -14.49
C PHE A 238 -19.80 -8.51 -12.98
N LEU A 239 -20.65 -9.30 -12.31
CA LEU A 239 -20.67 -9.36 -10.85
C LEU A 239 -19.34 -9.87 -10.32
N ARG A 240 -18.77 -10.93 -10.91
CA ARG A 240 -17.45 -11.46 -10.51
C ARG A 240 -16.38 -10.38 -10.58
N GLN A 241 -16.26 -9.67 -11.71
CA GLN A 241 -15.27 -8.59 -11.85
C GLN A 241 -15.50 -7.43 -10.88
N ALA A 242 -16.76 -7.06 -10.62
CA ALA A 242 -17.09 -6.00 -9.67
C ALA A 242 -16.68 -6.37 -8.23
N ILE A 243 -16.88 -7.64 -7.83
CA ILE A 243 -16.48 -8.15 -6.52
C ILE A 243 -14.95 -8.18 -6.41
N MET A 244 -14.27 -8.68 -7.44
CA MET A 244 -12.81 -8.68 -7.48
C MET A 244 -12.26 -7.25 -7.35
N TRP A 245 -12.84 -6.28 -8.07
CA TRP A 245 -12.45 -4.87 -7.95
C TRP A 245 -12.65 -4.36 -6.53
N ASN A 246 -13.83 -4.55 -5.95
CA ASN A 246 -14.14 -4.06 -4.61
C ASN A 246 -13.17 -4.63 -3.57
N ARG A 247 -12.93 -5.95 -3.60
CA ARG A 247 -11.97 -6.63 -2.72
C ARG A 247 -10.58 -6.01 -2.84
N ASP A 248 -10.04 -5.96 -4.06
CA ASP A 248 -8.67 -5.53 -4.30
C ASP A 248 -8.47 -4.03 -4.04
N ALA A 249 -9.45 -3.21 -4.40
CA ALA A 249 -9.41 -1.77 -4.17
C ALA A 249 -9.64 -1.40 -2.70
N LEU A 250 -10.43 -2.17 -1.94
CA LEU A 250 -10.53 -2.00 -0.50
C LEU A 250 -9.19 -2.29 0.18
N HIS A 251 -8.45 -3.34 -0.21
CA HIS A 251 -7.09 -3.55 0.31
C HIS A 251 -6.15 -2.36 0.02
N TYR A 252 -6.27 -1.74 -1.15
CA TYR A 252 -5.52 -0.52 -1.47
C TYR A 252 -5.88 0.66 -0.58
N VAL A 253 -7.17 0.88 -0.35
CA VAL A 253 -7.68 1.93 0.55
C VAL A 253 -7.23 1.68 1.99
N VAL A 254 -7.33 0.44 2.48
CA VAL A 254 -6.87 0.04 3.81
C VAL A 254 -5.37 0.29 3.97
N LEU A 255 -4.53 -0.13 3.00
CA LEU A 255 -3.09 0.12 3.04
C LEU A 255 -2.77 1.61 3.12
N TRP A 256 -3.44 2.43 2.29
CA TRP A 256 -3.25 3.87 2.30
C TRP A 256 -3.61 4.51 3.65
N HIS A 257 -4.72 4.08 4.26
CA HIS A 257 -5.11 4.55 5.59
C HIS A 257 -4.14 4.08 6.68
N ALA A 258 -3.70 2.82 6.64
CA ALA A 258 -2.74 2.26 7.59
C ALA A 258 -1.43 3.05 7.57
N MET A 259 -0.89 3.31 6.38
CA MET A 259 0.32 4.13 6.20
C MET A 259 0.15 5.55 6.77
N ARG A 260 -1.00 6.20 6.52
CA ARG A 260 -1.25 7.57 7.00
C ARG A 260 -1.46 7.67 8.49
N GLN A 261 -1.97 6.61 9.12
CA GLN A 261 -2.21 6.55 10.56
C GLN A 261 -1.02 5.97 11.32
N GLY A 262 0.01 5.49 10.62
CA GLY A 262 1.14 4.80 11.22
C GLY A 262 0.74 3.46 11.84
N ASP A 263 -0.30 2.79 11.33
CA ASP A 263 -0.69 1.44 11.77
C ASP A 263 0.19 0.40 11.07
N VAL A 264 1.41 0.23 11.57
CA VAL A 264 2.42 -0.67 11.03
C VAL A 264 1.99 -2.13 11.11
N GLY A 265 1.16 -2.50 12.10
CA GLY A 265 0.61 -3.85 12.20
C GLY A 265 -0.33 -4.15 11.04
N LEU A 266 -1.25 -3.23 10.73
CA LEU A 266 -2.15 -3.40 9.60
C LEU A 266 -1.42 -3.32 8.24
N MET A 267 -0.32 -2.56 8.16
CA MET A 267 0.55 -2.58 6.98
C MET A 267 1.20 -3.96 6.78
N GLU A 268 1.69 -4.58 7.85
CA GLU A 268 2.29 -5.92 7.84
C GLU A 268 1.26 -7.00 7.49
N ASP A 269 0.05 -6.95 8.07
CA ASP A 269 -1.05 -7.88 7.78
C ASP A 269 -1.43 -7.92 6.29
N LEU A 270 -1.20 -6.83 5.55
CA LEU A 270 -1.49 -6.76 4.12
C LEU A 270 -0.36 -7.32 3.24
N LEU A 271 0.85 -7.54 3.78
CA LEU A 271 2.00 -8.03 3.01
C LEU A 271 1.74 -9.38 2.31
N PRO A 272 1.11 -10.40 2.94
CA PRO A 272 0.81 -11.65 2.25
C PRO A 272 -0.11 -11.48 1.03
N HIS A 273 -1.12 -10.61 1.14
CA HIS A 273 -2.01 -10.30 0.03
C HIS A 273 -1.28 -9.57 -1.10
N LEU A 274 -0.42 -8.62 -0.75
CA LEU A 274 0.41 -7.88 -1.70
C LEU A 274 1.44 -8.79 -2.38
N PHE A 275 2.03 -9.73 -1.65
CA PHE A 275 2.96 -10.73 -2.19
C PHE A 275 2.30 -11.57 -3.28
N LEU A 276 1.12 -12.14 -3.01
CA LEU A 276 0.37 -12.91 -3.99
C LEU A 276 0.00 -12.05 -5.21
N ARG A 277 -0.46 -10.83 -4.96
CA ARG A 277 -0.80 -9.88 -6.03
C ARG A 277 0.39 -9.56 -6.93
N PHE A 278 1.57 -9.26 -6.36
CA PHE A 278 2.75 -8.90 -7.14
C PHE A 278 3.39 -10.09 -7.84
N SER A 279 3.33 -11.27 -7.22
CA SER A 279 3.78 -12.53 -7.82
C SER A 279 2.95 -12.87 -9.07
N GLY A 280 1.61 -12.83 -8.97
CA GLY A 280 0.72 -13.10 -10.11
C GLY A 280 0.58 -11.95 -11.10
N GLY A 281 0.77 -10.71 -10.65
CA GLY A 281 0.55 -9.48 -11.43
C GLY A 281 1.77 -8.96 -12.20
N GLY A 282 2.85 -9.73 -12.28
CA GLY A 282 4.06 -9.36 -13.02
C GLY A 282 4.94 -8.29 -12.36
N ASN A 283 4.79 -8.05 -11.06
CA ASN A 283 5.62 -7.12 -10.28
C ASN A 283 6.58 -7.88 -9.36
N HIS A 284 7.26 -8.89 -9.92
CA HIS A 284 8.14 -9.82 -9.20
C HIS A 284 9.18 -9.14 -8.31
N LYS A 285 9.71 -7.99 -8.74
CA LYS A 285 10.67 -7.23 -7.92
C LYS A 285 10.09 -6.78 -6.59
N TYR A 286 8.87 -6.23 -6.57
CA TYR A 286 8.19 -5.89 -5.31
C TYR A 286 7.74 -7.13 -4.54
N ALA A 287 7.50 -8.27 -5.19
CA ALA A 287 7.27 -9.52 -4.48
C ALA A 287 8.52 -9.95 -3.69
N VAL A 288 9.72 -9.79 -4.28
CA VAL A 288 10.99 -10.00 -3.57
C VAL A 288 11.13 -9.02 -2.41
N GLU A 289 10.89 -7.72 -2.62
CA GLU A 289 11.00 -6.74 -1.52
C GLU A 289 10.06 -7.02 -0.34
N ILE A 290 8.87 -7.58 -0.59
CA ILE A 290 7.96 -8.03 0.47
C ILE A 290 8.54 -9.23 1.22
N LEU A 291 9.07 -10.23 0.50
CA LEU A 291 9.68 -11.40 1.13
C LEU A 291 10.89 -11.01 1.99
N GLU A 292 11.71 -10.10 1.49
CA GLU A 292 12.88 -9.55 2.21
C GLU A 292 12.45 -8.86 3.50
N LEU A 293 11.39 -8.05 3.46
CA LEU A 293 10.84 -7.41 4.66
C LEU A 293 10.26 -8.43 5.66
N LEU A 294 9.46 -9.40 5.19
CA LEU A 294 8.89 -10.45 6.06
C LEU A 294 9.99 -11.32 6.68
N GLN A 295 11.01 -11.67 5.92
CA GLN A 295 12.17 -12.42 6.41
C GLN A 295 12.93 -11.61 7.46
N GLY A 296 13.19 -10.32 7.20
CA GLY A 296 13.76 -9.39 8.16
C GLY A 296 12.97 -9.34 9.47
N LEU A 297 11.69 -8.99 9.40
CA LEU A 297 10.82 -8.83 10.57
C LEU A 297 10.63 -10.13 11.38
N HIS A 298 10.48 -11.28 10.72
CA HIS A 298 10.08 -12.51 11.41
C HIS A 298 11.23 -13.46 11.75
N ARG A 299 12.39 -13.33 11.08
CA ARG A 299 13.47 -14.33 11.17
C ARG A 299 14.85 -13.77 11.48
N GLU A 300 15.18 -12.60 10.96
CA GLU A 300 16.58 -12.14 10.93
C GLU A 300 16.84 -10.96 11.87
N TRP A 301 15.97 -9.96 11.88
CA TRP A 301 16.21 -8.75 12.66
C TRP A 301 16.04 -9.04 14.15
N PRO A 302 16.93 -8.51 15.00
CA PRO A 302 16.72 -8.50 16.43
C PRO A 302 15.65 -7.47 16.83
N GLU A 303 15.10 -7.60 18.03
CA GLU A 303 13.95 -6.80 18.49
C GLU A 303 14.24 -5.30 18.54
N ASP A 304 15.48 -4.91 18.85
CA ASP A 304 15.97 -3.53 18.87
C ASP A 304 16.06 -2.88 17.49
N VAL A 305 16.16 -3.67 16.41
CA VAL A 305 16.06 -3.19 15.03
C VAL A 305 14.60 -3.08 14.58
N LYS A 306 13.71 -3.97 15.04
CA LYS A 306 12.29 -3.97 14.68
C LYS A 306 11.51 -2.84 15.36
N TYR A 307 11.80 -2.61 16.63
CA TYR A 307 11.08 -1.68 17.48
C TYR A 307 12.08 -0.65 17.99
N VAL A 308 12.45 0.29 17.10
CA VAL A 308 13.29 1.42 17.49
C VAL A 308 12.48 2.28 18.48
N THR A 309 12.77 2.13 19.77
CA THR A 309 12.22 2.90 20.89
C THR A 309 12.77 4.32 20.94
#